data_AF-A0A2N9NEZ1-F1
#
_entry.id   AF-A0A2N9NEZ1-F1
#
_cell.length_a   1.000
_cell.length_b   1.000
_cell.length_c   1.000
_cell.angle_alpha   90.00
_cell.angle_beta   90.00
_cell.angle_gamma   90.00
#
_symmetry.space_group_name_H-M   'P 1'
#
loop_
_entity.id
_entity.type
_entity.pdbx_description
1 polymer ?
#
loop_
_entity_poly.entity_id
_entity_poly.type
_entity_poly.pdbx_seq_one_letter_code
_entity_poly.pdbx_strand_id
1 'polypeptide(L)' 'MSLKAFHVLFITASSALAFGCGVWEIKNFAAPEGSALDLLFGLGGLAAGVGLILYERYFLKKLKNVDYL' A
#
# COMPACT_ATOMS: atom_id res chain seq x y z
N MET A 1 -3.77 -8.04 22.10
CA MET A 1 -4.25 -7.51 20.80
C MET A 1 -4.44 -8.69 19.86
N SER A 2 -5.58 -8.78 19.18
CA SER A 2 -5.77 -9.83 18.17
C SER A 2 -4.77 -9.63 17.03
N LEU A 3 -4.06 -10.69 16.64
CA LEU A 3 -3.08 -10.69 15.54
C LEU A 3 -3.70 -10.13 14.24
N LYS A 4 -5.03 -10.31 14.07
CA LYS A 4 -5.82 -9.75 12.98
C LYS A 4 -5.82 -8.21 12.99
N ALA A 5 -6.03 -7.58 14.16
CA ALA A 5 -6.12 -6.13 14.28
C ALA A 5 -4.76 -5.45 14.02
N PHE A 6 -3.67 -6.03 14.52
CA PHE A 6 -2.33 -5.52 14.24
C PHE A 6 -1.99 -5.58 12.76
N HIS A 7 -2.31 -6.70 12.10
CA HIS A 7 -2.02 -6.88 10.68
C HIS A 7 -2.80 -5.89 9.80
N VAL A 8 -4.09 -5.68 10.08
CA VAL A 8 -4.93 -4.68 9.38
C VAL A 8 -4.36 -3.27 9.54
N LEU A 9 -4.00 -2.88 10.78
CA LEU A 9 -3.39 -1.57 11.02
C LEU A 9 -2.07 -1.40 10.27
N PHE A 10 -1.22 -2.44 10.27
CA PHE A 10 0.06 -2.43 9.55
C PHE A 10 -0.15 -2.26 8.05
N ILE A 11 -0.99 -3.08 7.42
CA ILE A 11 -1.26 -3.02 5.98
C ILE A 11 -1.90 -1.69 5.60
N THR A 12 -2.82 -1.17 6.41
CA THR A 12 -3.43 0.15 6.20
C THR A 12 -2.37 1.25 6.22
N ALA A 13 -1.48 1.25 7.21
CA ALA A 13 -0.41 2.25 7.33
C ALA A 13 0.61 2.14 6.17
N SER A 14 1.02 0.93 5.80
CA SER A 14 1.91 0.68 4.66
C SER A 14 1.27 1.11 3.34
N SER A 15 -0.04 0.88 3.16
CA SER A 15 -0.76 1.32 1.96
C SER A 15 -0.79 2.84 1.87
N ALA A 16 -1.15 3.52 2.97
CA ALA A 16 -1.15 4.98 3.01
C ALA A 16 0.24 5.57 2.71
N LEU A 17 1.30 4.96 3.23
CA LEU A 17 2.68 5.35 2.96
C LEU A 17 3.06 5.12 1.49
N ALA A 18 2.69 3.97 0.91
CA ALA A 18 2.94 3.65 -0.49
C ALA A 18 2.23 4.61 -1.45
N PHE A 19 0.97 4.98 -1.16
CA PHE A 19 0.26 6.02 -1.90
C PHE A 19 0.89 7.39 -1.71
N GLY A 20 1.30 7.74 -0.49
CA GLY A 20 2.00 8.98 -0.17
C GLY A 20 3.29 9.14 -0.97
N CYS A 21 4.16 8.12 -0.94
CA CYS A 21 5.38 8.07 -1.75
C CYS A 21 5.06 8.07 -3.24
N GLY A 22 4.07 7.29 -3.69
CA GLY A 22 3.67 7.23 -5.09
C GLY A 22 3.27 8.59 -5.66
N VAL A 23 2.42 9.33 -4.93
CA VAL A 23 2.01 10.70 -5.30
C VAL A 23 3.17 11.67 -5.21
N TRP A 24 4.05 11.54 -4.22
CA TRP A 24 5.23 12.39 -4.06
C TRP A 24 6.17 12.27 -5.26
N GLU A 25 6.49 11.05 -5.66
CA GLU A 25 7.36 10.75 -6.81
C GLU A 25 6.75 11.23 -8.13
N ILE A 26 5.44 11.06 -8.33
CA ILE A 26 4.74 11.61 -9.51
C ILE A 26 4.82 13.14 -9.54
N LYS A 27 4.71 13.80 -8.38
CA LYS A 27 4.90 15.25 -8.30
C LYS A 27 6.35 15.65 -8.56
N ASN A 28 7.32 14.84 -8.16
CA ASN A 28 8.74 15.08 -8.44
C ASN A 28 9.06 14.95 -9.93
N PHE A 29 8.43 13.99 -10.63
CA PHE A 29 8.53 13.87 -12.09
C PHE A 29 8.05 15.13 -12.83
N ALA A 30 7.08 15.87 -12.28
CA ALA A 30 6.59 17.12 -12.85
C ALA A 30 7.52 18.33 -12.58
N ALA A 31 8.57 18.17 -11.77
CA ALA A 31 9.56 19.21 -11.51
C ALA A 31 10.62 19.28 -12.64
N PRO A 32 11.35 20.40 -12.78
CA PRO A 32 12.36 20.57 -13.83
C PRO A 32 13.49 19.54 -13.80
N GLU A 33 13.75 18.96 -12.61
CA GLU A 33 14.77 17.95 -12.34
C GLU A 33 14.24 16.51 -12.49
N GLY A 34 12.97 16.34 -12.90
CA GLY A 34 12.24 15.08 -12.84
C GLY A 34 12.85 14.00 -13.73
N SER A 35 13.05 12.80 -13.16
CA SER A 35 13.61 11.65 -13.86
C SER A 35 12.54 10.63 -14.23
N ALA A 36 12.74 9.90 -15.33
CA ALA A 36 11.89 8.77 -15.69
C ALA A 36 11.83 7.67 -14.59
N LEU A 37 12.86 7.62 -13.72
CA LEU A 37 12.87 6.76 -12.54
C LEU A 37 11.80 7.18 -11.51
N ASP A 38 11.59 8.48 -11.30
CA ASP A 38 10.59 8.99 -10.35
C ASP A 38 9.17 8.58 -10.80
N LEU A 39 8.91 8.59 -12.10
CA LEU A 39 7.64 8.10 -12.65
C LEU A 39 7.48 6.58 -12.38
N LEU A 40 8.54 5.81 -12.55
CA LEU A 40 8.54 4.36 -12.32
C LEU A 40 8.33 4.02 -10.85
N PHE A 41 9.02 4.71 -9.93
CA PHE A 41 8.84 4.58 -8.49
C PHE A 41 7.46 5.07 -8.03
N GLY A 42 6.96 6.14 -8.63
CA GLY A 42 5.62 6.65 -8.41
C GLY A 42 4.54 5.63 -8.77
N LEU A 43 4.60 5.09 -9.99
CA LEU A 43 3.70 4.03 -10.45
C LEU A 43 3.86 2.76 -9.60
N GLY A 44 5.09 2.40 -9.25
CA GLY A 44 5.41 1.27 -8.39
C GLY A 44 4.81 1.40 -7.00
N GLY A 45 4.89 2.60 -6.40
CA GLY A 45 4.27 2.92 -5.10
C GLY A 45 2.75 2.84 -5.15
N LEU A 46 2.12 3.36 -6.20
CA LEU A 46 0.67 3.22 -6.41
C LEU A 46 0.26 1.75 -6.60
N ALA A 47 0.98 1.00 -7.44
CA ALA A 47 0.73 -0.41 -7.68
C ALA A 47 0.91 -1.25 -6.41
N ALA A 48 1.94 -0.95 -5.62
CA ALA A 48 2.18 -1.58 -4.32
C ALA A 48 1.05 -1.26 -3.33
N GLY A 49 0.60 -0.01 -3.25
CA GLY A 49 -0.53 0.40 -2.41
C GLY A 49 -1.83 -0.33 -2.78
N VAL A 50 -2.14 -0.44 -4.07
CA VAL A 50 -3.29 -1.23 -4.55
C VAL A 50 -3.12 -2.72 -4.24
N GLY A 51 -1.92 -3.26 -4.46
CA GLY A 51 -1.59 -4.65 -4.14
C GLY A 51 -1.77 -4.98 -2.67
N LEU A 52 -1.37 -4.08 -1.76
CA LEU A 52 -1.55 -4.22 -0.32
C LEU A 52 -3.04 -4.23 0.07
N ILE A 53 -3.87 -3.36 -0.50
CA ILE A 53 -5.32 -3.35 -0.27
C ILE A 53 -5.97 -4.67 -0.73
N LEU A 54 -5.58 -5.17 -1.91
CA LEU A 54 -6.09 -6.45 -2.43
C LEU A 54 -5.66 -7.63 -1.54
N TYR A 55 -4.39 -7.63 -1.11
CA TYR A 55 -3.86 -8.61 -0.18
C TYR A 55 -4.61 -8.59 1.15
N GLU A 56 -4.88 -7.41 1.72
CA GLU A 56 -5.65 -7.25 2.95
C GLU A 56 -7.05 -7.85 2.82
N ARG A 57 -7.76 -7.54 1.73
CA ARG A 57 -9.09 -8.10 1.45
C ARG A 57 -9.05 -9.62 1.35
N TYR A 58 -8.03 -10.17 0.68
CA TYR A 58 -7.84 -11.61 0.58
C TYR A 58 -7.57 -12.24 1.96
N PHE A 59 -6.69 -11.64 2.75
CA PHE A 59 -6.36 -12.08 4.11
C PHE A 59 -7.58 -12.08 5.03
N LEU A 60 -8.37 -11.00 5.01
CA LEU A 60 -9.63 -10.90 5.75
C LEU A 60 -10.63 -11.97 5.30
N LYS A 61 -10.75 -12.23 4.00
CA LYS A 61 -11.63 -13.28 3.48
C LYS A 61 -11.18 -14.68 3.88
N LYS A 62 -9.86 -14.94 3.91
CA LYS A 62 -9.27 -16.22 4.34
C LYS A 62 -9.50 -16.47 5.83
N LEU A 63 -9.38 -15.43 6.65
CA LEU A 63 -9.53 -15.50 8.11
C LEU A 63 -10.97 -15.36 8.61
N LYS A 64 -11.92 -15.11 7.71
CA LYS A 64 -13.36 -15.01 8.03
C LYS A 64 -13.97 -16.34 8.49
N ASN A 65 -13.43 -17.49 8.04
CA ASN A 65 -13.86 -18.82 8.50
C ASN A 65 -13.03 -19.34 9.69
N VAL A 66 -12.12 -18.52 10.20
CA VAL A 66 -11.27 -18.86 11.33
C VAL A 66 -11.83 -18.11 12.54
N ASP A 67 -12.99 -18.59 13.01
CA ASP A 67 -13.54 -18.31 14.33
C ASP A 67 -12.71 -19.12 15.34
N TYR A 68 -11.76 -18.45 15.97
CA TYR A 68 -11.14 -18.92 17.22
C TYR A 68 -11.51 -17.97 18.36
N LEU A 69 -12.67 -17.32 18.24
CA LEU A 69 -13.33 -16.58 19.33
C LEU A 69 -14.69 -17.21 19.57
#